data_AF-A0A3S1NWV5-F1
#
_entry.id   AF-A0A3S1NWV5-F1
#
_cell.length_a   1.000
_cell.length_b   1.000
_cell.length_c   1.000
_cell.angle_alpha   90.00
_cell.angle_beta   90.00
_cell.angle_gamma   90.00
#
_symmetry.space_group_name_H-M   'P 1'
#
loop_
_entity.id
_entity.type
_entity.pdbx_description
1 polymer ?
#
loop_
_entity_poly.entity_id
_entity_poly.type
_entity_poly.pdbx_seq_one_letter_code
_entity_poly.pdbx_strand_id
1 'polypeptide(L)'
;MQEVDIFKAFANERRLQILDWLKDPRAHFPRQADGDLVEDGVCALLIAEKLGITQATLSEHMRVLTQAGLLSTKRAKQWIFYRRDEGRIAEAKALIQRKI
;
A
#
# COMPACT_ATOMS: atom_id res chain seq x y z
N MET A 1 -7.84 14.00 4.70
CA MET A 1 -6.48 13.49 4.97
C MET A 1 -5.82 14.50 5.87
N GLN A 2 -5.52 14.14 7.13
CA GLN A 2 -4.77 15.04 8.00
C GLN A 2 -3.28 14.89 7.69
N GLU A 3 -2.51 15.98 7.74
CA GLU A 3 -1.07 15.95 7.42
C GLU A 3 -0.31 14.94 8.29
N VAL A 4 -0.70 14.85 9.57
CA VAL A 4 -0.13 13.90 10.53
C VAL A 4 -0.29 12.44 10.08
N ASP A 5 -1.32 12.10 9.31
CA ASP A 5 -1.55 10.74 8.83
C ASP A 5 -0.50 10.34 7.78
N ILE A 6 -0.09 11.30 6.94
CA ILE A 6 0.98 11.11 5.94
C ILE A 6 2.32 10.84 6.63
N PHE A 7 2.69 11.67 7.63
CA PHE A 7 3.93 11.46 8.36
C PHE A 7 3.93 10.15 9.15
N LYS A 8 2.81 9.81 9.81
CA LYS A 8 2.65 8.51 10.46
C LYS A 8 2.82 7.37 9.45
N ALA A 9 2.21 7.49 8.27
CA ALA A 9 2.33 6.47 7.22
C ALA A 9 3.78 6.26 6.79
N PHE A 10 4.56 7.32 6.57
CA PHE A 10 5.97 7.22 6.15
C PHE A 10 6.95 6.86 7.26
N ALA A 11 6.66 7.18 8.52
CA ALA A 11 7.54 6.90 9.67
C ALA A 11 7.55 5.42 10.12
N ASN A 12 7.57 4.49 9.16
CA ASN A 12 7.68 3.05 9.42
C ASN A 12 8.26 2.33 8.20
N GLU A 13 9.35 1.61 8.44
CA GLU A 13 10.11 0.91 7.41
C GLU A 13 9.27 -0.07 6.59
N ARG A 14 8.42 -0.87 7.24
CA ARG A 14 7.56 -1.86 6.55
C ARG A 14 6.57 -1.18 5.61
N ARG A 15 5.99 -0.05 6.02
CA ARG A 15 5.07 0.73 5.17
C ARG A 15 5.78 1.32 3.96
N LEU A 16 7.00 1.80 4.12
CA LEU A 16 7.82 2.27 3.00
C LEU A 16 8.15 1.12 2.04
N GLN A 17 8.51 -0.03 2.57
CA GLN A 17 8.79 -1.25 1.78
C GLN A 17 7.56 -1.72 0.99
N ILE A 18 6.37 -1.71 1.59
CA ILE A 18 5.11 -1.99 0.90
C ILE A 18 4.90 -1.02 -0.27
N LEU A 19 5.05 0.29 -0.01
CA LEU A 19 4.89 1.30 -1.05
C LEU A 19 5.92 1.14 -2.16
N ASP A 20 7.15 0.74 -1.87
CA ASP A 20 8.16 0.47 -2.89
C ASP A 20 7.75 -0.72 -3.76
N TRP A 21 7.36 -1.84 -3.14
CA TRP A 21 6.95 -3.03 -3.90
C TRP A 21 5.71 -2.82 -4.76
N LEU A 22 4.74 -2.04 -4.28
CA LEU A 22 3.52 -1.76 -5.02
C LEU A 22 3.74 -0.77 -6.18
N LYS A 23 4.92 -0.13 -6.27
CA LYS A 23 5.28 0.75 -7.40
C LYS A 23 5.54 -0.06 -8.68
N ASP A 24 6.11 -1.26 -8.53
CA ASP A 24 6.27 -2.23 -9.62
C ASP A 24 5.85 -3.64 -9.14
N PRO A 25 4.54 -3.89 -9.03
CA PRO A 25 4.06 -5.13 -8.43
C PRO A 25 4.44 -6.36 -9.26
N ARG A 26 4.67 -6.22 -10.57
CA ARG A 26 5.07 -7.33 -11.46
C ARG A 26 6.53 -7.75 -11.23
N ALA A 27 7.41 -6.82 -10.88
CA ALA A 27 8.79 -7.15 -10.49
C ALA A 27 8.88 -7.76 -9.09
N HIS A 28 7.87 -7.55 -8.25
CA HIS A 28 7.94 -7.84 -6.82
C HIS A 28 7.07 -9.01 -6.36
N PHE A 29 6.02 -9.38 -7.07
CA PHE A 29 5.10 -10.43 -6.65
C PHE A 29 4.94 -11.48 -7.74
N PRO A 30 4.72 -12.76 -7.37
CA PRO A 30 4.35 -13.78 -8.33
C PRO A 30 2.99 -13.44 -8.98
N ARG A 31 2.71 -14.06 -10.12
CA ARG A 31 1.39 -13.93 -10.75
C ARG A 31 0.32 -14.42 -9.78
N GLN A 32 -0.72 -13.60 -9.58
CA GLN A 32 -1.87 -13.95 -8.75
C GLN A 32 -2.94 -14.65 -9.60
N ALA A 33 -3.66 -15.61 -9.01
CA ALA A 33 -4.72 -16.35 -9.69
C ALA A 33 -6.02 -15.54 -9.82
N ASP A 34 -6.37 -14.77 -8.79
CA ASP A 34 -7.50 -13.84 -8.79
C ASP A 34 -6.98 -12.40 -8.93
N GLY A 35 -7.46 -11.67 -9.94
CA GLY A 35 -7.15 -10.27 -10.21
C GLY A 35 -5.84 -10.01 -10.96
N ASP A 36 -5.63 -8.80 -11.47
CA ASP A 36 -4.37 -8.34 -12.07
C ASP A 36 -3.54 -7.51 -11.09
N LEU A 37 -2.23 -7.79 -11.04
CA LEU A 37 -1.27 -7.13 -10.12
C LEU A 37 -1.24 -5.60 -10.25
N VAL A 38 -1.56 -5.06 -11.43
CA VAL A 38 -1.50 -3.62 -11.72
C VAL A 38 -2.90 -3.00 -11.70
N GLU A 39 -3.86 -3.62 -12.39
CA GLU A 39 -5.20 -3.04 -12.49
C GLU A 39 -5.99 -3.18 -11.19
N ASP A 40 -5.97 -4.36 -10.57
CA ASP A 40 -6.70 -4.65 -9.34
C ASP A 40 -5.87 -4.37 -8.08
N GLY A 41 -4.55 -4.51 -8.21
CA GLY A 41 -3.59 -4.42 -7.11
C GLY A 41 -3.20 -5.79 -6.57
N VAL A 42 -2.31 -5.77 -5.58
CA VAL A 42 -1.71 -6.98 -5.02
C VAL A 42 -2.56 -7.51 -3.88
N CYS A 43 -2.83 -8.81 -3.88
CA CYS A 43 -3.59 -9.48 -2.82
C CYS A 43 -2.89 -9.33 -1.46
N ALA A 44 -3.67 -9.02 -0.42
CA ALA A 44 -3.22 -8.91 0.96
C ALA A 44 -2.37 -10.12 1.41
N LEU A 45 -2.76 -11.35 1.04
CA LEU A 45 -2.00 -12.55 1.40
C LEU A 45 -0.57 -12.50 0.89
N LEU A 46 -0.37 -12.15 -0.38
CA LEU A 46 0.97 -12.10 -0.99
C LEU A 46 1.85 -11.04 -0.34
N ILE A 47 1.28 -9.91 0.09
CA ILE A 47 2.01 -8.87 0.81
C ILE A 47 2.42 -9.36 2.20
N ALA A 48 1.52 -10.03 2.93
CA ALA A 48 1.79 -10.58 4.26
C ALA A 48 2.87 -11.65 4.21
N GLU A 49 2.75 -12.59 3.27
CA GLU A 49 3.72 -13.67 3.03
C GLU A 49 5.09 -13.10 2.71
N LYS A 50 5.17 -12.14 1.78
CA LYS A 50 6.45 -11.52 1.39
C LYS A 50 7.10 -10.73 2.53
N LEU A 51 6.30 -10.10 3.40
CA LEU A 51 6.81 -9.43 4.61
C LEU A 51 7.21 -10.41 5.72
N GLY A 52 6.76 -11.67 5.66
CA GLY A 52 6.93 -12.64 6.74
C GLY A 52 6.13 -12.31 7.99
N ILE A 53 4.92 -11.74 7.83
CA ILE A 53 4.06 -11.31 8.94
C ILE A 53 2.66 -11.92 8.85
N THR A 54 1.90 -11.83 9.95
CA THR A 54 0.49 -12.26 9.95
C THR A 54 -0.40 -11.29 9.17
N GLN A 55 -1.55 -11.78 8.68
CA GLN A 55 -2.55 -10.94 8.03
C GLN A 55 -3.12 -9.85 8.95
N ALA A 56 -3.23 -10.13 10.26
CA ALA A 56 -3.68 -9.13 11.24
C ALA A 56 -2.67 -7.98 11.35
N THR A 57 -1.37 -8.31 11.43
CA THR A 57 -0.28 -7.32 11.42
C THR A 57 -0.26 -6.53 10.12
N LEU A 58 -0.41 -7.20 8.97
CA LEU A 58 -0.50 -6.52 7.68
C LEU A 58 -1.68 -5.55 7.63
N SER A 59 -2.86 -5.98 8.12
CA SER A 59 -4.08 -5.18 8.09
C SER A 59 -3.90 -3.83 8.80
N GLU A 60 -3.12 -3.79 9.89
CA GLU A 60 -2.80 -2.54 10.59
C GLU A 60 -1.92 -1.62 9.75
N HIS A 61 -0.91 -2.15 9.04
CA HIS A 61 -0.12 -1.35 8.10
C HIS A 61 -0.98 -0.81 6.95
N MET A 62 -1.82 -1.66 6.36
CA MET A 62 -2.71 -1.28 5.26
C MET A 62 -3.74 -0.24 5.69
N ARG A 63 -4.27 -0.35 6.92
CA ARG A 63 -5.21 0.63 7.49
C ARG A 63 -4.57 2.01 7.55
N VAL A 64 -3.35 2.13 8.06
CA VAL A 64 -2.63 3.41 8.14
C VAL A 64 -2.36 3.97 6.74
N LEU A 65 -1.86 3.15 5.81
CA LEU A 65 -1.58 3.58 4.44
C LEU A 65 -2.84 4.02 3.68
N THR A 66 -3.96 3.31 3.86
CA THR A 66 -5.24 3.62 3.21
C THR A 66 -5.90 4.86 3.84
N GLN A 67 -5.83 5.02 5.16
CA GLN A 67 -6.31 6.23 5.84
C GLN A 67 -5.52 7.48 5.44
N ALA A 68 -4.21 7.33 5.21
CA ALA A 68 -3.36 8.36 4.64
C ALA A 68 -3.60 8.58 3.13
N GLY A 69 -4.52 7.84 2.50
CA GLY A 69 -4.85 7.96 1.08
C GLY A 69 -3.75 7.51 0.12
N LEU A 70 -2.69 6.86 0.60
CA LEU A 70 -1.56 6.43 -0.24
C LEU A 70 -1.87 5.15 -1.02
N LEU A 71 -2.87 4.39 -0.56
CA LEU A 71 -3.35 3.17 -1.20
C LEU A 71 -4.84 3.25 -1.49
N SER A 72 -5.22 2.69 -2.62
CA SER A 72 -6.59 2.30 -2.96
C SER A 72 -6.79 0.82 -2.63
N THR A 73 -8.02 0.45 -2.25
CA THR A 73 -8.38 -0.92 -1.88
C THR A 73 -9.50 -1.42 -2.79
N LYS A 74 -9.36 -2.63 -3.32
CA LYS A 74 -10.43 -3.34 -4.06
C LYS A 74 -10.76 -4.64 -3.34
N ARG A 75 -12.05 -4.90 -3.14
CA ARG A 75 -12.53 -6.20 -2.63
C ARG A 75 -13.19 -6.97 -3.77
N ALA A 76 -12.76 -8.22 -3.98
CA ALA A 76 -13.39 -9.12 -4.93
C ALA A 76 -13.46 -10.53 -4.34
N LYS A 77 -14.68 -11.11 -4.27
CA LYS A 77 -14.95 -12.36 -3.56
C LYS A 77 -14.44 -12.28 -2.12
N GLN A 78 -13.63 -13.25 -1.68
CA GLN A 78 -12.98 -13.26 -0.36
C GLN A 78 -11.66 -12.45 -0.29
N TRP A 79 -11.19 -11.85 -1.39
CA TRP A 79 -9.88 -11.22 -1.47
C TRP A 79 -9.92 -9.70 -1.35
N ILE A 80 -8.88 -9.14 -0.76
CA ILE A 80 -8.62 -7.70 -0.68
C ILE A 80 -7.32 -7.43 -1.41
N PHE A 81 -7.36 -6.47 -2.33
CA PHE A 81 -6.25 -6.04 -3.15
C PHE A 81 -5.89 -4.60 -2.82
N TYR A 82 -4.59 -4.31 -2.81
CA TYR A 82 -4.04 -2.98 -2.55
C TYR A 82 -3.24 -2.48 -3.72
N ARG A 83 -3.48 -1.23 -4.10
CA ARG A 83 -2.77 -0.55 -5.19
C ARG A 83 -2.39 0.85 -4.75
N ARG A 84 -1.21 1.33 -5.15
CA ARG A 84 -0.80 2.71 -4.92
C ARG A 84 -1.77 3.68 -5.60
N ASP A 85 -2.04 4.78 -4.90
CA ASP A 85 -2.67 5.94 -5.48
C ASP A 85 -1.59 6.96 -5.83
N GLU A 86 -1.09 6.92 -7.08
CA GLU A 86 0.03 7.79 -7.49
C GLU A 86 -0.35 9.28 -7.43
N GLY A 87 -1.62 9.63 -7.63
CA GLY A 87 -2.10 11.00 -7.51
C GLY A 87 -1.96 11.50 -6.08
N ARG A 88 -2.48 10.75 -5.12
CA ARG A 88 -2.36 11.08 -3.69
C ARG A 88 -0.93 11.04 -3.19
N ILE A 89 -0.11 10.13 -3.70
CA ILE A 89 1.33 10.08 -3.35
C ILE A 89 2.05 11.32 -3.89
N ALA A 90 1.74 11.79 -5.11
CA ALA A 90 2.31 13.02 -5.64
C ALA A 90 1.90 14.25 -4.80
N GLU A 91 0.62 14.35 -4.41
CA GLU A 91 0.14 15.38 -3.49
C GLU A 91 0.86 15.35 -2.14
N ALA A 92 1.05 14.15 -1.56
CA ALA A 92 1.76 13.99 -0.30
C ALA A 92 3.24 14.42 -0.40
N LYS A 93 3.92 14.10 -1.51
CA LYS A 93 5.30 14.55 -1.77
C LYS A 93 5.38 16.07 -1.84
N ALA A 94 4.49 16.70 -2.60
CA ALA A 94 4.44 18.16 -2.72
C ALA A 94 4.17 18.84 -1.36
N LEU A 95 3.31 18.25 -0.53
CA LEU A 95 3.04 18.75 0.82
C LEU A 95 4.29 18.72 1.70
N ILE A 96 5.06 17.62 1.67
CA ILE A 96 6.30 17.48 2.44
C ILE A 96 7.34 18.50 1.98
N GLN A 97 7.57 18.63 0.67
CA GLN A 97 8.53 19.58 0.08
C GLN A 97 8.22 21.05 0.38
N ARG A 98 6.94 21.38 0.63
CA ARG A 98 6.55 22.76 0.99
C ARG A 98 6.78 23.09 2.46
N LYS A 99 6.90 22.08 3.33
CA LYS A 99 7.02 22.25 4.78
C LYS A 99 8.44 22.12 5.31
N ILE A 100 9.29 21.40 4.59
CA ILE A 100 10.69 21.09 4.95
C ILE A 100 11.52 21.34 3.71
#